data_AF-A0AAV5MEP2-F1
#
_entry.id   AF-A0AAV5MEP2-F1
#
_cell.length_a   1.000
_cell.length_b   1.000
_cell.length_c   1.000
_cell.angle_alpha   90.00
_cell.angle_beta   90.00
_cell.angle_gamma   90.00
#
_symmetry.space_group_name_H-M   'P 1'
#
loop_
_entity.id
_entity.type
_entity.pdbx_description
1 polymer ?
#
loop_
_entity_poly.entity_id
_entity_poly.type
_entity_poly.pdbx_seq_one_letter_code
_entity_poly.pdbx_strand_id
1 'polypeptide(L)'
;MTAILNKAHIISTDHLLDARPASLNKYSKKWHLAFVTIYCSRTLFSLVRNHDSKVSLILDHVILTVPPENGCFKINETTLTDIVKEKRLEKLQIIGGVNGVASSLQTSLNSGINGGAEDIARRREAFGSNIYKRPPSKSFFHFVVEAFKDLIILILLGCAALSLGFGIKEHGLKDGWYDGGSIFVAVFLVISVSAISNYRQNRQFDKLSKVSNNIQIDVIRGGRRQNISIFEIVVGDIVCLKIGDQVPADGLFLDGHSLQIDESSMTGESDHVECD
;
A
#
# COMPACT_ATOMS: atom_id res chain seq x y z
N MET A 1 -9.84 -15.93 -58.85
CA MET A 1 -10.24 -14.59 -58.38
C MET A 1 -8.95 -13.87 -57.96
N THR A 2 -8.11 -13.45 -58.91
CA THR A 2 -8.12 -12.16 -59.65
C THR A 2 -7.59 -11.00 -58.82
N ALA A 3 -6.62 -10.28 -59.42
CA ALA A 3 -6.10 -8.95 -59.12
C ALA A 3 -4.94 -8.82 -58.10
N ILE A 4 -3.91 -7.99 -58.29
CA ILE A 4 -3.15 -7.40 -59.43
C ILE A 4 -2.05 -6.55 -58.77
N LEU A 5 -0.84 -6.50 -59.36
CA LEU A 5 0.24 -5.57 -59.05
C LEU A 5 -0.24 -4.09 -59.01
N ASN A 6 0.38 -3.20 -58.22
CA ASN A 6 1.26 -2.17 -58.84
C ASN A 6 2.09 -1.34 -57.85
N LYS A 7 3.21 -0.89 -58.42
CA LYS A 7 4.36 -0.13 -57.95
C LYS A 7 4.17 1.37 -58.27
N ALA A 8 4.75 2.22 -57.42
CA ALA A 8 5.36 3.55 -57.61
C ALA A 8 4.79 4.62 -58.58
N HIS A 9 4.82 5.87 -58.10
CA HIS A 9 5.00 7.12 -58.87
C HIS A 9 5.46 8.20 -57.85
N ILE A 10 6.74 8.62 -57.72
CA ILE A 10 7.63 9.52 -58.48
C ILE A 10 7.00 10.86 -58.97
N ILE A 11 7.77 11.94 -58.71
CA ILE A 11 7.85 13.29 -59.34
C ILE A 11 6.86 14.31 -58.71
N SER A 12 7.25 15.50 -58.20
CA SER A 12 8.15 16.50 -58.78
C SER A 12 8.81 17.41 -57.74
N THR A 13 10.09 17.68 -57.94
CA THR A 13 10.78 18.88 -57.44
C THR A 13 10.71 19.99 -58.49
N ASP A 14 10.94 21.22 -58.00
CA ASP A 14 11.60 22.35 -58.65
C ASP A 14 10.80 23.57 -59.13
N HIS A 15 11.41 24.70 -58.74
CA HIS A 15 11.37 26.07 -59.28
C HIS A 15 10.26 27.03 -58.86
N LEU A 16 10.62 27.99 -58.00
CA LEU A 16 10.87 29.41 -58.34
C LEU A 16 11.37 30.17 -57.08
N LEU A 17 12.69 30.39 -56.96
CA LEU A 17 13.39 31.69 -57.13
C LEU A 17 12.86 32.81 -56.20
N ASP A 18 13.54 33.08 -55.08
CA ASP A 18 14.71 33.97 -54.93
C ASP A 18 14.30 35.42 -54.60
N ALA A 19 14.48 35.80 -53.34
CA ALA A 19 14.71 37.17 -52.92
C ALA A 19 15.52 37.17 -51.60
N ARG A 20 16.74 37.71 -51.70
CA ARG A 20 17.78 37.86 -50.67
C ARG A 20 17.42 38.89 -49.56
N PRO A 21 18.24 39.04 -48.49
CA PRO A 21 17.80 38.93 -47.10
C PRO A 21 17.84 40.25 -46.31
N ALA A 22 17.04 40.38 -45.25
CA ALA A 22 17.35 41.30 -44.15
C ALA A 22 16.59 40.95 -42.85
N SER A 23 17.38 40.80 -41.77
CA SER A 23 16.99 40.98 -40.36
C SER A 23 15.77 40.22 -39.81
N LEU A 24 15.97 39.04 -39.25
CA LEU A 24 15.01 38.49 -38.26
C LEU A 24 15.68 37.61 -37.18
N ASN A 25 16.86 38.04 -36.70
CA ASN A 25 17.62 37.34 -35.65
C ASN A 25 17.20 37.72 -34.20
N LYS A 26 15.91 37.85 -33.93
CA LYS A 26 15.42 38.06 -32.54
C LYS A 26 14.19 37.21 -32.17
N TYR A 27 13.42 36.78 -33.16
CA TYR A 27 12.21 35.97 -32.93
C TYR A 27 12.46 34.45 -32.98
N SER A 28 13.43 33.96 -33.76
CA SER A 28 13.72 32.52 -33.83
C SER A 28 14.22 31.92 -32.51
N LYS A 29 14.93 32.70 -31.70
CA LYS A 29 15.46 32.26 -30.39
C LYS A 29 14.39 32.10 -29.32
N LYS A 30 13.35 32.95 -29.32
CA LYS A 30 12.24 32.87 -28.35
C LYS A 30 11.32 31.68 -28.62
N TRP A 31 11.04 31.41 -29.89
CA TRP A 31 10.26 30.23 -30.26
C TRP A 31 11.07 28.94 -30.11
N HIS A 32 12.38 28.95 -30.40
CA HIS A 32 13.22 27.79 -30.08
C HIS A 32 13.30 27.52 -28.57
N LEU A 33 13.38 28.54 -27.72
CA LEU A 33 13.38 28.33 -26.27
C LEU A 33 12.05 27.79 -25.75
N ALA A 34 10.92 28.24 -26.30
CA ALA A 34 9.60 27.70 -25.98
C ALA A 34 9.44 26.24 -26.48
N PHE A 35 9.89 25.95 -27.70
CA PHE A 35 9.88 24.60 -28.25
C PHE A 35 10.84 23.66 -27.52
N VAL A 36 12.03 24.12 -27.12
CA VAL A 36 12.99 23.34 -26.31
C VAL A 36 12.41 23.09 -24.92
N THR A 37 11.78 24.09 -24.28
CA THR A 37 11.14 23.90 -22.97
C THR A 37 9.98 22.90 -23.02
N ILE A 38 9.16 22.93 -24.09
CA ILE A 38 8.05 21.98 -24.31
C ILE A 38 8.55 20.59 -24.75
N TYR A 39 9.62 20.51 -25.53
CA TYR A 39 10.21 19.24 -25.96
C TYR A 39 10.98 18.57 -24.81
N CYS A 40 11.67 19.37 -23.97
CA CYS A 40 12.32 18.90 -22.75
C CYS A 40 11.33 18.43 -21.68
N SER A 41 10.12 19.00 -21.59
CA SER A 41 9.12 18.48 -20.65
C SER A 41 8.60 17.11 -21.07
N ARG A 42 8.43 16.85 -22.38
CA ARG A 42 8.07 15.51 -22.89
C ARG A 42 9.19 14.48 -22.73
N THR A 43 10.45 14.86 -22.92
CA THR A 43 11.59 13.92 -22.76
C THR A 43 11.95 13.69 -21.29
N LEU A 44 11.88 14.69 -20.41
CA LEU A 44 12.03 14.50 -18.96
C LEU A 44 10.87 13.69 -18.37
N PHE A 45 9.63 13.92 -18.81
CA PHE A 45 8.49 13.10 -18.38
C PHE A 45 8.60 11.64 -18.88
N SER A 46 9.17 11.43 -20.07
CA SER A 46 9.51 10.09 -20.57
C SER A 46 10.64 9.42 -19.78
N LEU A 47 11.61 10.18 -19.28
CA LEU A 47 12.73 9.66 -18.49
C LEU A 47 12.30 9.28 -17.07
N VAL A 48 11.41 10.06 -16.46
CA VAL A 48 10.80 9.76 -15.16
C VAL A 48 9.89 8.53 -15.24
N ARG A 49 9.08 8.41 -16.30
CA ARG A 49 8.22 7.22 -16.52
C ARG A 49 9.01 5.93 -16.75
N ASN A 50 10.22 6.02 -17.33
CA ASN A 50 11.09 4.84 -17.49
C ASN A 50 11.77 4.42 -16.18
N HIS A 51 11.91 5.32 -15.20
CA HIS A 51 12.47 4.97 -13.89
C HIS A 51 11.46 4.21 -13.03
N ASP A 52 10.16 4.53 -13.13
CA ASP A 52 9.11 3.77 -12.44
C ASP A 52 8.93 2.35 -13.00
N SER A 53 9.10 2.16 -14.32
CA SER A 53 9.01 0.82 -14.93
C SER A 53 10.24 -0.07 -14.67
N LYS A 54 11.44 0.50 -14.47
CA LYS A 54 12.65 -0.27 -14.15
C LYS A 54 12.86 -0.53 -12.67
N VAL A 55 12.34 0.33 -11.78
CA VAL A 55 12.40 0.11 -10.32
C VAL A 55 11.32 -0.86 -9.84
N SER A 56 10.26 -1.06 -10.62
CA SER A 56 9.21 -2.05 -10.31
C SER A 56 9.56 -3.50 -10.66
N LEU A 57 10.75 -3.78 -11.21
CA LEU A 57 11.13 -5.13 -11.68
C LEU A 57 12.42 -5.70 -11.08
N ILE A 58 13.03 -5.05 -10.08
CA ILE A 58 14.16 -5.61 -9.34
C ILE A 58 13.98 -5.33 -7.84
N LEU A 59 12.85 -5.78 -7.31
CA LEU A 59 12.78 -6.23 -5.93
C LEU A 59 11.70 -7.31 -5.79
N ASP A 60 11.64 -8.23 -6.76
CA ASP A 60 11.34 -9.60 -6.39
C ASP A 60 12.55 -10.08 -5.60
N HIS A 61 12.61 -9.71 -4.32
CA HIS A 61 13.08 -10.68 -3.36
C HIS A 61 12.09 -11.80 -3.49
N VAL A 62 12.43 -12.73 -4.39
CA VAL A 62 12.01 -14.11 -4.33
C VAL A 62 12.16 -14.45 -2.85
N ILE A 63 11.04 -14.40 -2.13
CA ILE A 63 10.88 -15.25 -0.98
C ILE A 63 11.09 -16.60 -1.63
N LEU A 64 12.32 -17.10 -1.50
CA LEU A 64 12.59 -18.50 -1.67
C LEU A 64 11.67 -19.15 -0.64
N THR A 65 10.46 -19.45 -1.07
CA THR A 65 9.73 -20.62 -0.60
C THR A 65 10.61 -21.79 -1.02
N VAL A 66 11.71 -21.95 -0.27
CA VAL A 66 12.20 -23.27 0.07
C VAL A 66 10.95 -23.92 0.64
N PRO A 67 10.34 -24.90 -0.04
CA PRO A 67 9.34 -25.71 0.62
C PRO A 67 10.06 -26.23 1.87
N PRO A 68 9.51 -26.13 3.08
CA PRO A 68 10.11 -26.81 4.22
C PRO A 68 9.94 -28.32 3.98
N GLU A 69 10.78 -28.89 3.12
CA GLU A 69 11.09 -30.29 3.08
C GLU A 69 11.95 -30.57 4.30
N ASN A 70 11.27 -30.70 5.44
CA ASN A 70 11.60 -31.53 6.60
C ASN A 70 10.52 -31.28 7.65
N GLY A 71 9.38 -31.95 7.46
CA GLY A 71 8.16 -31.77 8.24
C GLY A 71 8.36 -32.04 9.73
N CYS A 72 8.48 -30.96 10.50
CA CYS A 72 8.35 -31.02 11.95
C CYS A 72 6.87 -31.21 12.37
N PHE A 73 5.95 -30.62 11.60
CA PHE A 73 4.51 -30.71 11.84
C PHE A 73 3.88 -31.70 10.85
N LYS A 74 2.93 -32.49 11.33
CA LYS A 74 2.21 -33.47 10.49
C LYS A 74 1.16 -32.83 9.59
N ILE A 75 0.84 -31.56 9.82
CA ILE A 75 -0.23 -30.82 9.15
C ILE A 75 0.33 -29.58 8.44
N ASN A 76 -0.17 -29.34 7.22
CA ASN A 76 0.22 -28.21 6.38
C ASN A 76 -0.66 -26.98 6.67
N GLU A 77 -0.12 -25.78 6.42
CA GLU A 77 -0.81 -24.50 6.56
C GLU A 77 -2.11 -24.44 5.74
N THR A 78 -2.11 -24.97 4.52
CA THR A 78 -3.28 -25.00 3.64
C THR A 78 -4.41 -25.84 4.22
N THR A 79 -4.08 -27.00 4.79
CA THR A 79 -5.06 -27.88 5.43
C THR A 79 -5.68 -27.23 6.67
N LEU A 80 -4.88 -26.54 7.49
CA LEU A 80 -5.38 -25.76 8.64
C LEU A 80 -6.32 -24.65 8.20
N THR A 81 -5.92 -23.90 7.16
CA THR A 81 -6.71 -22.79 6.62
C THR A 81 -8.07 -23.27 6.12
N ASP A 82 -8.11 -24.39 5.41
CA ASP A 82 -9.36 -24.98 4.91
C ASP A 82 -10.29 -25.40 6.05
N ILE A 83 -9.76 -26.03 7.10
CA ILE A 83 -10.57 -26.50 8.24
C ILE A 83 -11.23 -25.32 8.94
N VAL A 84 -10.47 -24.26 9.19
CA VAL A 84 -10.92 -23.12 9.98
C VAL A 84 -11.79 -22.17 9.17
N LYS A 85 -11.41 -21.83 7.93
CA LYS A 85 -12.17 -20.87 7.11
C LYS A 85 -13.47 -21.44 6.57
N GLU A 86 -13.46 -22.69 6.12
CA GLU A 86 -14.66 -23.30 5.52
C GLU A 86 -15.57 -23.97 6.55
N LYS A 87 -15.26 -23.85 7.86
CA LYS A 87 -15.96 -24.49 8.99
C LYS A 87 -16.29 -25.98 8.71
N ARG A 88 -15.39 -26.72 8.03
CA ARG A 88 -15.65 -28.12 7.60
C ARG A 88 -15.43 -29.11 8.75
N LEU A 89 -16.46 -29.30 9.56
CA LEU A 89 -16.47 -30.26 10.69
C LEU A 89 -16.10 -31.69 10.26
N GLU A 90 -16.45 -32.10 9.04
CA GLU A 90 -16.11 -33.43 8.51
C GLU A 90 -14.60 -33.65 8.38
N LYS A 91 -13.85 -32.66 7.85
CA LYS A 91 -12.38 -32.72 7.74
C LYS A 91 -11.73 -32.75 9.12
N LEU A 92 -12.30 -32.00 10.07
CA LEU A 92 -11.83 -31.99 11.46
C LEU A 92 -12.00 -33.37 12.13
N GLN A 93 -13.13 -34.04 11.91
CA GLN A 93 -13.37 -35.39 12.45
C GLN A 93 -12.40 -36.43 11.87
N ILE A 94 -12.09 -36.35 10.57
CA ILE A 94 -11.13 -37.26 9.90
C ILE A 94 -9.74 -37.16 10.54
N ILE A 95 -9.34 -35.97 11.00
CA ILE A 95 -8.02 -35.73 11.62
C ILE A 95 -7.99 -36.18 13.09
N GLY A 96 -9.12 -36.60 13.66
CA GLY A 96 -9.24 -36.99 15.07
C GLY A 96 -9.72 -35.84 15.97
N GLY A 97 -10.43 -34.87 15.39
CA GLY A 97 -10.97 -33.72 16.10
C GLY A 97 -9.88 -32.75 16.58
N VAL A 98 -10.24 -31.97 17.60
CA VAL A 98 -9.34 -31.01 18.25
C VAL A 98 -8.06 -31.67 18.77
N ASN A 99 -8.18 -32.87 19.37
CA ASN A 99 -7.06 -33.66 19.88
C ASN A 99 -6.07 -34.06 18.77
N GLY A 100 -6.59 -34.43 17.60
CA GLY A 100 -5.79 -34.79 16.43
C GLY A 100 -5.04 -33.61 15.84
N VAL A 101 -5.67 -32.43 15.79
CA VAL A 101 -5.03 -31.19 15.35
C VAL A 101 -3.94 -30.76 16.35
N ALA A 102 -4.21 -30.78 17.65
CA ALA A 102 -3.23 -30.46 18.69
C ALA A 102 -2.00 -31.39 18.62
N SER A 103 -2.23 -32.69 18.45
CA SER A 103 -1.16 -33.68 18.28
C SER A 103 -0.34 -33.44 17.00
N SER A 104 -0.99 -33.03 15.92
CA SER A 104 -0.32 -32.72 14.64
C SER A 104 0.53 -31.45 14.70
N LEU A 105 0.11 -30.48 15.53
CA LEU A 105 0.81 -29.23 15.81
C LEU A 105 1.85 -29.32 16.95
N GLN A 106 2.05 -30.52 17.52
CA GLN A 106 2.89 -30.73 18.70
C GLN A 106 2.54 -29.79 19.87
N THR A 107 1.24 -29.51 20.05
CA THR A 107 0.70 -28.69 21.13
C THR A 107 -0.02 -29.59 22.12
N SER A 108 0.15 -29.33 23.41
CA SER A 108 -0.62 -29.99 24.46
C SER A 108 -1.83 -29.14 24.85
N LEU A 109 -3.02 -29.73 24.96
CA LEU A 109 -4.25 -28.98 25.28
C LEU A 109 -4.23 -28.29 26.66
N ASN A 110 -3.43 -28.79 27.60
CA ASN A 110 -3.34 -28.22 28.95
C ASN A 110 -2.15 -27.27 29.14
N SER A 111 -1.03 -27.55 28.48
CA SER A 111 0.22 -26.81 28.65
C SER A 111 0.60 -25.90 27.48
N GLY A 112 -0.15 -25.96 26.38
CA GLY A 112 0.13 -25.21 25.16
C GLY A 112 1.42 -25.66 24.48
N ILE A 113 2.07 -24.72 23.79
CA ILE A 113 3.39 -24.92 23.17
C ILE A 113 4.50 -24.80 24.20
N ASN A 114 5.71 -25.27 23.90
CA ASN A 114 6.85 -25.18 24.82
C ASN A 114 7.25 -23.72 25.10
N GLY A 115 7.04 -22.82 24.13
CA GLY A 115 7.29 -21.38 24.29
C GLY A 115 8.76 -20.96 24.25
N GLY A 116 9.68 -21.90 24.01
CA GLY A 116 11.08 -21.60 23.73
C GLY A 116 11.26 -20.82 22.43
N ALA A 117 12.27 -19.95 22.37
CA ALA A 117 12.53 -19.10 21.20
C ALA A 117 12.72 -19.92 19.91
N GLU A 118 13.35 -21.09 19.99
CA GLU A 118 13.53 -21.99 18.84
C GLU A 118 12.21 -22.58 18.35
N ASP A 119 11.30 -22.99 19.25
CA ASP A 119 9.99 -23.51 18.88
C ASP A 119 9.12 -22.42 18.21
N ILE A 120 9.15 -21.21 18.77
CA ILE A 120 8.45 -20.05 18.21
C ILE A 120 9.01 -19.69 16.82
N ALA A 121 10.34 -19.65 16.67
CA ALA A 121 10.98 -19.36 15.39
C ALA A 121 10.62 -20.41 14.33
N ARG A 122 10.68 -21.69 14.69
CA ARG A 122 10.30 -22.81 13.83
C ARG A 122 8.84 -22.74 13.38
N ARG A 123 7.92 -22.39 14.29
CA ARG A 123 6.49 -22.20 13.95
C ARG A 123 6.28 -21.02 13.02
N ARG A 124 7.00 -19.91 13.23
CA ARG A 124 6.96 -18.74 12.35
C ARG A 124 7.50 -19.03 10.95
N GLU A 125 8.52 -19.88 10.85
CA GLU A 125 9.04 -20.33 9.57
C GLU A 125 8.05 -21.25 8.84
N ALA A 126 7.38 -22.16 9.57
CA ALA A 126 6.45 -23.12 8.99
C ALA A 126 5.06 -22.53 8.63
N PHE A 127 4.55 -21.58 9.43
CA PHE A 127 3.18 -21.06 9.31
C PHE A 127 3.08 -19.54 9.18
N GLY A 128 4.21 -18.83 9.20
CA GLY A 128 4.23 -17.37 9.17
C GLY A 128 4.02 -16.70 10.53
N SER A 129 4.04 -15.36 10.52
CA SER A 129 3.83 -14.51 11.70
C SER A 129 2.45 -13.85 11.70
N ASN A 130 1.85 -13.64 12.88
CA ASN A 130 0.60 -12.90 13.04
C ASN A 130 0.77 -11.37 12.89
N ILE A 131 1.39 -10.93 11.78
CA ILE A 131 1.66 -9.52 11.50
C ILE A 131 1.05 -9.17 10.15
N TYR A 132 -0.01 -8.35 10.19
CA TYR A 132 -0.60 -7.81 8.98
C TYR A 132 0.39 -6.86 8.28
N LYS A 133 0.67 -7.12 7.00
CA LYS A 133 1.52 -6.24 6.17
C LYS A 133 0.82 -4.89 5.99
N ARG A 134 1.21 -3.90 6.79
CA ARG A 134 0.69 -2.54 6.63
C ARG A 134 1.22 -1.95 5.32
N PRO A 135 0.40 -1.15 4.60
CA PRO A 135 0.91 -0.37 3.50
C PRO A 135 2.07 0.52 4.00
N PRO A 136 3.12 0.72 3.18
CA PRO A 136 4.24 1.55 3.57
C PRO A 136 3.75 2.97 3.89
N SER A 137 4.37 3.61 4.89
CA SER A 137 4.03 4.98 5.26
C SER A 137 4.23 5.90 4.05
N LYS A 138 3.19 6.67 3.71
CA LYS A 138 3.24 7.60 2.57
C LYS A 138 4.30 8.67 2.79
N SER A 139 5.09 8.96 1.74
CA SER A 139 6.11 10.02 1.77
C SER A 139 5.48 11.42 1.71
N PHE A 140 6.19 12.44 2.19
CA PHE A 140 5.77 13.84 2.10
C PHE A 140 5.39 14.25 0.66
N PHE A 141 6.18 13.83 -0.34
CA PHE A 141 5.90 14.12 -1.75
C PHE A 141 4.60 13.50 -2.26
N HIS A 142 4.22 12.33 -1.74
CA HIS A 142 2.92 11.73 -2.05
C HIS A 142 1.79 12.65 -1.57
N PHE A 143 1.89 13.26 -0.39
CA PHE A 143 0.89 14.21 0.09
C PHE A 143 0.86 15.50 -0.72
N VAL A 144 2.01 15.97 -1.22
CA VAL A 144 2.06 17.14 -2.10
C VAL A 144 1.36 16.86 -3.42
N VAL A 145 1.66 15.73 -4.08
CA VAL A 145 0.99 15.33 -5.34
C VAL A 145 -0.51 15.10 -5.11
N GLU A 146 -0.89 14.49 -3.99
CA GLU A 146 -2.29 14.31 -3.63
C GLU A 146 -3.00 15.65 -3.41
N ALA A 147 -2.35 16.63 -2.78
CA ALA A 147 -2.88 17.97 -2.60
C ALA A 147 -3.11 18.69 -3.95
N PHE A 148 -2.27 18.47 -4.96
CA PHE A 148 -2.50 19.03 -6.29
C PHE A 148 -3.72 18.42 -7.04
N LYS A 149 -4.25 17.28 -6.58
CA LYS A 149 -5.50 16.72 -7.13
C LYS A 149 -6.75 17.38 -6.55
N ASP A 150 -6.62 18.10 -5.44
CA ASP A 150 -7.74 18.82 -4.84
C ASP A 150 -8.14 19.98 -5.76
N LEU A 151 -9.40 19.96 -6.21
CA LEU A 151 -9.99 20.98 -7.08
C LEU A 151 -9.84 22.39 -6.49
N ILE A 152 -9.92 22.53 -5.16
CA ILE A 152 -9.76 23.82 -4.48
C ILE A 152 -8.34 24.37 -4.68
N ILE A 153 -7.32 23.51 -4.53
CA ILE A 153 -5.91 23.89 -4.73
C ILE A 153 -5.65 24.22 -6.19
N LEU A 154 -6.25 23.46 -7.12
CA LEU A 154 -6.16 23.73 -8.57
C LEU A 154 -6.76 25.08 -8.96
N ILE A 155 -7.93 25.43 -8.41
CA ILE A 155 -8.56 26.74 -8.64
C ILE A 155 -7.68 27.87 -8.09
N LEU A 156 -7.15 27.73 -6.87
CA LEU A 156 -6.27 28.72 -6.26
C LEU A 156 -4.97 28.93 -7.07
N LEU A 157 -4.39 27.83 -7.58
CA LEU A 157 -3.22 27.90 -8.45
C LEU A 157 -3.56 28.60 -9.78
N GLY A 158 -4.73 28.33 -10.35
CA GLY A 158 -5.24 29.02 -11.52
C GLY A 158 -5.41 30.53 -11.30
N CYS A 159 -6.01 30.92 -10.18
CA CYS A 159 -6.14 32.33 -9.77
C CYS A 159 -4.78 33.01 -9.60
N ALA A 160 -3.82 32.34 -8.95
CA ALA A 160 -2.45 32.86 -8.81
C ALA A 160 -1.77 33.05 -10.17
N ALA A 161 -1.91 32.09 -11.09
CA ALA A 161 -1.33 32.16 -12.43
C ALA A 161 -1.95 33.26 -13.29
N LEU A 162 -3.29 33.41 -13.24
CA LEU A 162 -4.02 34.49 -13.92
C LEU A 162 -3.59 35.86 -13.38
N SER A 163 -3.52 36.02 -12.06
CA SER A 163 -3.13 37.28 -11.43
C SER A 163 -1.68 37.65 -11.76
N LEU A 164 -0.76 36.69 -11.76
CA LEU A 164 0.62 36.90 -12.22
C LEU A 164 0.68 37.27 -13.71
N GLY A 165 -0.12 36.62 -14.55
CA GLY A 165 -0.21 36.90 -15.98
C GLY A 165 -0.72 38.32 -16.28
N PHE A 166 -1.75 38.77 -15.54
CA PHE A 166 -2.26 40.13 -15.64
C PHE A 166 -1.24 41.17 -15.14
N GLY A 167 -0.60 40.93 -13.98
CA GLY A 167 0.42 41.83 -13.43
C GLY A 167 1.62 42.03 -14.36
N ILE A 168 2.09 40.97 -15.03
CA ILE A 168 3.17 41.05 -16.02
C ILE A 168 2.74 41.82 -17.29
N LYS A 169 1.48 41.67 -17.72
CA LYS A 169 0.95 42.37 -18.91
C LYS A 169 0.79 43.88 -18.66
N GLU A 170 0.41 44.26 -17.45
CA GLU A 170 0.06 45.64 -17.12
C GLU A 170 1.26 46.51 -16.72
N HIS A 171 2.20 45.97 -15.94
CA HIS A 171 3.34 46.73 -15.42
C HIS A 171 4.71 46.32 -15.99
N GLY A 172 4.73 45.33 -16.90
CA GLY A 172 5.96 44.82 -17.50
C GLY A 172 6.85 44.00 -16.55
N LEU A 173 7.84 43.32 -17.11
CA LEU A 173 8.69 42.34 -16.41
C LEU A 173 9.55 42.92 -15.27
N LYS A 174 9.79 44.23 -15.23
CA LYS A 174 10.71 44.86 -14.27
C LYS A 174 10.04 45.27 -12.95
N ASP A 175 8.81 45.78 -13.01
CA ASP A 175 8.10 46.27 -11.83
C ASP A 175 6.85 45.44 -11.48
N GLY A 176 6.27 44.70 -12.44
CA GLY A 176 5.05 43.90 -12.25
C GLY A 176 5.24 42.53 -11.59
N TRP A 177 6.47 42.13 -11.27
CA TRP A 177 6.71 40.81 -10.64
C TRP A 177 6.35 40.79 -9.15
N TYR A 178 6.40 41.93 -8.47
CA TYR A 178 6.05 42.03 -7.04
C TYR A 178 4.55 41.86 -6.78
N ASP A 179 3.72 42.36 -7.69
CA ASP A 179 2.26 42.33 -7.56
C ASP A 179 1.72 40.89 -7.68
N GLY A 180 2.09 40.18 -8.75
CA GLY A 180 1.78 38.76 -8.91
C GLY A 180 2.57 37.83 -7.97
N GLY A 181 3.79 38.23 -7.61
CA GLY A 181 4.64 37.48 -6.69
C GLY A 181 4.06 37.41 -5.28
N SER A 182 3.44 38.49 -4.80
CA SER A 182 2.80 38.52 -3.48
C SER A 182 1.64 37.53 -3.37
N ILE A 183 0.82 37.43 -4.42
CA ILE A 183 -0.31 36.49 -4.50
C ILE A 183 0.19 35.05 -4.63
N PHE A 184 1.24 34.82 -5.43
CA PHE A 184 1.87 33.51 -5.52
C PHE A 184 2.42 33.03 -4.18
N VAL A 185 3.12 33.90 -3.43
CA VAL A 185 3.66 33.59 -2.11
C VAL A 185 2.54 33.28 -1.11
N ALA A 186 1.44 34.04 -1.13
CA ALA A 186 0.28 33.79 -0.27
C ALA A 186 -0.33 32.39 -0.53
N VAL A 187 -0.54 32.04 -1.80
CA VAL A 187 -1.08 30.71 -2.18
C VAL A 187 -0.10 29.59 -1.84
N PHE A 188 1.20 29.79 -2.09
CA PHE A 188 2.24 28.83 -1.74
C PHE A 188 2.29 28.54 -0.23
N LEU A 189 2.16 29.57 0.60
CA LEU A 189 2.11 29.42 2.06
C LEU A 189 0.87 28.61 2.49
N VAL A 190 -0.30 28.90 1.93
CA VAL A 190 -1.54 28.15 2.23
C VAL A 190 -1.39 26.66 1.89
N ILE A 191 -0.87 26.34 0.69
CA ILE A 191 -0.65 24.96 0.27
C ILE A 191 0.39 24.28 1.18
N SER A 192 1.48 24.98 1.53
CA SER A 192 2.53 24.45 2.41
C SER A 192 1.98 24.12 3.80
N VAL A 193 1.22 25.03 4.41
CA VAL A 193 0.57 24.81 5.70
C VAL A 193 -0.41 23.63 5.64
N SER A 194 -1.21 23.55 4.57
CA SER A 194 -2.16 22.45 4.34
C SER A 194 -1.44 21.10 4.22
N ALA A 195 -0.40 21.01 3.39
CA ALA A 195 0.39 19.80 3.20
C ALA A 195 1.09 19.34 4.49
N ILE A 196 1.67 20.29 5.24
CA ILE A 196 2.30 20.01 6.54
C ILE A 196 1.25 19.51 7.55
N SER A 197 0.07 20.13 7.59
CA SER A 197 -1.03 19.71 8.48
C SER A 197 -1.47 18.29 8.15
N ASN A 198 -1.73 17.99 6.87
CA ASN A 198 -2.16 16.68 6.42
C ASN A 198 -1.11 15.60 6.70
N TYR A 199 0.18 15.90 6.46
CA TYR A 199 1.27 14.99 6.80
C TYR A 199 1.35 14.71 8.31
N ARG A 200 1.19 15.75 9.15
CA ARG A 200 1.19 15.61 10.61
C ARG A 200 -0.01 14.76 11.08
N GLN A 201 -1.19 14.96 10.52
CA GLN A 201 -2.39 14.17 10.84
C GLN A 201 -2.20 12.70 10.47
N ASN A 202 -1.72 12.40 9.25
CA ASN A 202 -1.46 11.03 8.82
C ASN A 202 -0.43 10.34 9.73
N ARG A 203 0.65 11.05 10.12
CA ARG A 203 1.67 10.47 11.00
C ARG A 203 1.16 10.23 12.43
N GLN A 204 0.23 11.05 12.91
CA GLN A 204 -0.43 10.83 14.20
C GLN A 204 -1.35 9.60 14.13
N PHE A 205 -2.11 9.46 13.05
CA PHE A 205 -2.93 8.28 12.80
C PHE A 205 -2.06 7.01 12.77
N ASP A 206 -0.96 7.00 12.00
CA ASP A 206 -0.05 5.85 11.92
C ASP A 206 0.51 5.44 13.29
N LYS A 207 0.82 6.41 14.15
CA LYS A 207 1.30 6.16 15.52
C LYS A 207 0.19 5.60 16.40
N LEU A 208 -1.00 6.20 16.36
CA LEU A 208 -2.17 5.72 17.10
C LEU A 208 -2.54 4.31 16.65
N SER A 209 -2.54 4.02 15.36
CA SER A 209 -2.78 2.67 14.83
C SER A 209 -1.67 1.68 15.21
N LYS A 210 -0.45 2.11 15.52
CA LYS A 210 0.60 1.19 16.01
C LYS A 210 0.37 0.83 17.48
N VAL A 211 -0.01 1.81 18.29
CA VAL A 211 -0.27 1.61 19.72
C VAL A 211 -1.59 0.90 19.95
N SER A 212 -2.66 1.32 19.27
CA SER A 212 -4.02 0.74 19.40
C SER A 212 -4.10 -0.72 18.95
N ASN A 213 -3.23 -1.14 18.04
CA ASN A 213 -3.26 -2.51 17.53
C ASN A 213 -2.39 -3.47 18.35
N ASN A 214 -1.66 -2.99 19.37
CA ASN A 214 -0.92 -3.85 20.28
C ASN A 214 -1.83 -4.27 21.44
N ILE A 215 -2.67 -5.26 21.17
CA ILE A 215 -3.56 -5.85 22.18
C ILE A 215 -2.78 -6.94 22.90
N GLN A 216 -2.87 -6.90 24.22
CA GLN A 216 -2.29 -7.89 25.11
C GLN A 216 -3.27 -9.04 25.31
N ILE A 217 -2.81 -10.26 25.06
CA ILE A 217 -3.63 -11.47 25.06
C ILE A 217 -3.04 -12.49 26.02
N ASP A 218 -3.91 -13.10 26.80
CA ASP A 218 -3.54 -14.17 27.72
C ASP A 218 -3.43 -15.50 26.94
N VAL A 219 -2.25 -16.11 26.96
CA VAL A 219 -1.98 -17.40 26.35
C VAL A 219 -1.35 -18.38 27.34
N ILE A 220 -1.49 -19.68 27.08
CA ILE A 220 -0.82 -20.73 27.83
C ILE A 220 0.36 -21.25 27.00
N ARG A 221 1.58 -21.11 27.53
CA ARG A 221 2.80 -21.72 26.98
C ARG A 221 3.60 -22.38 28.11
N GLY A 222 4.11 -23.58 27.89
CA GLY A 222 4.89 -24.34 28.88
C GLY A 222 4.11 -24.62 30.17
N GLY A 223 2.78 -24.69 30.11
CA GLY A 223 1.92 -24.87 31.28
C GLY A 223 1.72 -23.61 32.13
N ARG A 224 2.20 -22.45 31.67
CA ARG A 224 2.07 -21.17 32.38
C ARG A 224 1.24 -20.20 31.56
N ARG A 225 0.37 -19.45 32.24
CA ARG A 225 -0.31 -18.30 31.64
C ARG A 225 0.67 -17.15 31.51
N GLN A 226 0.75 -16.59 30.32
CA GLN A 226 1.59 -15.44 29.99
C GLN A 226 0.81 -14.47 29.12
N ASN A 227 1.04 -13.19 29.34
CA ASN A 227 0.43 -12.12 28.56
C ASN A 227 1.40 -11.72 27.45
N ILE A 228 0.97 -11.84 26.19
CA ILE A 228 1.79 -11.54 25.01
C ILE A 228 1.06 -10.59 24.08
N SER A 229 1.83 -9.87 23.26
CA SER A 229 1.29 -9.05 22.19
C SER A 229 0.63 -9.93 21.11
N ILE A 230 -0.49 -9.47 20.54
CA ILE A 230 -1.17 -10.11 19.40
C ILE A 230 -0.24 -10.48 18.24
N PHE A 231 0.79 -9.67 18.00
CA PHE A 231 1.77 -9.90 16.93
C PHE A 231 2.72 -11.08 17.18
N GLU A 232 2.81 -11.56 18.43
CA GLU A 232 3.70 -12.66 18.82
C GLU A 232 3.01 -14.02 18.87
N ILE A 233 1.70 -14.05 18.61
CA ILE A 233 0.91 -15.28 18.54
C ILE A 233 1.39 -16.15 17.37
N VAL A 234 1.47 -17.44 17.62
CA VAL A 234 1.87 -18.45 16.64
C VAL A 234 0.87 -19.60 16.61
N VAL A 235 0.84 -20.34 15.50
CA VAL A 235 -0.03 -21.50 15.34
C VAL A 235 0.28 -22.55 16.41
N GLY A 236 -0.77 -22.98 17.10
CA GLY A 236 -0.71 -23.92 18.22
C GLY A 236 -0.70 -23.27 19.60
N ASP A 237 -0.70 -21.94 19.71
CA ASP A 237 -0.95 -21.27 20.98
C ASP A 237 -2.36 -21.57 21.50
N ILE A 238 -2.48 -21.64 22.82
CA ILE A 238 -3.78 -21.75 23.50
C ILE A 238 -4.10 -20.38 24.07
N VAL A 239 -5.14 -19.76 23.54
CA VAL A 239 -5.59 -18.42 23.93
C VAL A 239 -6.70 -18.54 24.97
N CYS A 240 -6.59 -17.79 26.06
CA CYS A 240 -7.64 -17.68 27.07
C CYS A 240 -8.43 -16.40 26.84
N LEU A 241 -9.63 -16.52 26.29
CA LEU A 241 -10.53 -15.38 26.06
C LEU A 241 -11.44 -15.16 27.28
N LYS A 242 -11.67 -13.89 27.62
CA LYS A 242 -12.66 -13.43 28.60
C LYS A 242 -13.76 -12.66 27.90
N ILE A 243 -14.85 -12.41 28.62
CA ILE A 243 -15.96 -11.60 28.13
C ILE A 243 -15.45 -10.19 27.80
N GLY A 244 -15.66 -9.77 26.55
CA GLY A 244 -15.21 -8.48 26.03
C GLY A 244 -13.83 -8.49 25.37
N ASP A 245 -13.12 -9.63 25.36
CA ASP A 245 -11.86 -9.76 24.63
C ASP A 245 -12.10 -9.88 23.13
N GLN A 246 -11.18 -9.32 22.33
CA GLN A 246 -11.18 -9.48 20.88
C GLN A 246 -10.49 -10.81 20.50
N VAL A 247 -11.12 -11.59 19.62
CA VAL A 247 -10.53 -12.82 19.07
C VAL A 247 -9.30 -12.47 18.22
N PRO A 248 -8.09 -12.97 18.55
CA PRO A 248 -6.86 -12.46 17.94
C PRO A 248 -6.46 -13.13 16.62
N ALA A 249 -6.97 -14.33 16.38
CA ALA A 249 -6.75 -15.14 15.18
C ALA A 249 -7.81 -16.22 15.10
N ASP A 250 -8.02 -16.77 13.90
CA ASP A 250 -8.94 -17.90 13.72
C ASP A 250 -8.40 -19.15 14.42
N GLY A 251 -9.28 -19.91 15.08
CA GLY A 251 -8.89 -21.05 15.90
C GLY A 251 -10.00 -22.06 16.12
N LEU A 252 -9.68 -23.13 16.85
CA LEU A 252 -10.65 -24.15 17.25
C LEU A 252 -11.02 -23.93 18.72
N PHE A 253 -12.32 -24.01 19.01
CA PHE A 253 -12.81 -24.00 20.38
C PHE A 253 -12.37 -25.27 21.11
N LEU A 254 -11.84 -25.12 22.33
CA LEU A 254 -11.31 -26.23 23.13
C LEU A 254 -12.26 -26.62 24.25
N ASP A 255 -12.53 -25.65 25.13
CA ASP A 255 -13.35 -25.80 26.33
C ASP A 255 -13.79 -24.41 26.80
N GLY A 256 -15.00 -24.33 27.37
CA GLY A 256 -15.62 -23.08 27.79
C GLY A 256 -17.12 -23.25 28.04
N HIS A 257 -17.73 -22.25 28.67
CA HIS A 257 -19.17 -22.27 28.96
C HIS A 257 -19.84 -21.18 28.12
N SER A 258 -20.77 -21.58 27.25
CA SER A 258 -21.64 -20.69 26.45
C SER A 258 -20.88 -19.54 25.78
N LEU A 259 -19.84 -19.87 25.02
CA LEU A 259 -19.08 -18.87 24.27
C LEU A 259 -19.96 -18.33 23.14
N GLN A 260 -20.30 -17.05 23.24
CA GLN A 260 -20.99 -16.31 22.20
C GLN A 260 -20.01 -15.37 21.52
N ILE A 261 -19.91 -15.47 20.19
CA ILE A 261 -19.06 -14.61 19.38
C ILE A 261 -19.95 -13.67 18.57
N ASP A 262 -19.61 -12.39 18.59
CA ASP A 262 -20.21 -11.38 17.73
C ASP A 262 -19.44 -11.35 16.39
N GLU A 263 -20.05 -11.92 15.34
CA GLU A 263 -19.51 -11.95 13.99
C GLU A 263 -19.90 -10.70 13.16
N SER A 264 -20.56 -9.68 13.75
CA SER A 264 -21.07 -8.50 13.04
C SER A 264 -20.00 -7.71 12.29
N SER A 265 -18.76 -7.71 12.81
CA SER A 265 -17.63 -7.07 12.15
C SER A 265 -17.24 -7.73 10.82
N MET A 266 -17.58 -9.01 10.63
CA MET A 266 -17.27 -9.80 9.44
C MET A 266 -18.47 -9.95 8.51
N THR A 267 -19.66 -10.22 9.05
CA THR A 267 -20.87 -10.54 8.27
C THR A 267 -21.81 -9.34 8.10
N GLY A 268 -21.70 -8.32 8.97
CA GLY A 268 -22.62 -7.19 9.01
C GLY A 268 -23.96 -7.49 9.68
N GLU A 269 -24.18 -8.71 10.15
CA GLU A 269 -25.37 -9.13 10.91
C GLU A 269 -25.01 -9.16 12.40
N SER A 270 -25.84 -8.55 13.26
CA SER A 270 -25.56 -8.41 14.71
C SER A 270 -25.93 -9.65 15.54
N ASP A 271 -26.22 -10.76 14.90
CA ASP A 271 -26.70 -11.96 15.59
C ASP A 271 -25.52 -12.70 16.24
N HIS A 272 -25.68 -13.02 17.52
CA HIS A 272 -24.67 -13.78 18.28
C HIS A 272 -24.67 -15.23 17.84
N VAL A 273 -23.49 -15.74 17.49
CA VAL A 273 -23.31 -17.15 17.13
C VAL A 273 -22.78 -17.90 18.35
N GLU A 274 -23.55 -18.90 18.81
CA GLU A 274 -23.09 -19.83 19.84
C GLU A 274 -22.06 -20.80 19.23
N CYS A 275 -20.92 -20.95 19.90
CA CYS A 275 -19.88 -21.89 19.50
C CYS A 275 -20.05 -23.19 20.28
N ASP A 276 -20.44 -24.25 19.58
CA ASP A 276 -20.49 -25.64 20.07
C ASP A 276 -19.21 -26.42 19.75
#